data_AF-A0A948AHS0-F1
#
_entry.id   AF-A0A948AHS0-F1
#
_cell.length_a   1.000
_cell.length_b   1.000
_cell.length_c   1.000
_cell.angle_alpha   90.00
_cell.angle_beta   90.00
_cell.angle_gamma   90.00
#
_symmetry.space_group_name_H-M   'P 1'
#
loop_
_entity.id
_entity.type
_entity.pdbx_description
1 polymer ?
#
loop_
_entity_poly.entity_id
_entity_poly.type
_entity_poly.pdbx_seq_one_letter_code
_entity_poly.pdbx_strand_id
1 'polypeptide(L)' 'MEWASWSDFWNMGGYGFYVWGSYGVTAACVAIEIGLLKRAAGDTRRRLKRMQQWEEQ' A
#
# COMPACT_ATOMS: atom_id res chain seq x y z
N MET A 1 7.32 -18.49 25.53
CA MET A 1 8.00 -17.32 24.93
C MET A 1 6.88 -16.37 24.58
N GLU A 2 6.45 -15.66 25.61
CA GLU A 2 5.26 -14.82 25.62
C GLU A 2 5.70 -13.46 25.06
N TRP A 3 5.19 -13.05 23.89
CA TRP A 3 5.31 -11.66 23.45
C TRP A 3 4.50 -10.82 24.44
N ALA A 4 5.17 -10.27 25.47
CA ALA A 4 4.49 -9.87 26.70
C ALA A 4 3.65 -8.60 26.57
N SER A 5 3.97 -7.67 25.65
CA SER A 5 3.17 -6.47 25.39
C SER A 5 3.83 -5.58 24.32
N TRP A 6 3.07 -4.60 23.80
CA TRP A 6 3.59 -3.36 23.19
C TRP A 6 4.70 -2.69 24.02
N SER A 7 4.77 -2.98 25.32
CA SER A 7 5.82 -2.50 26.22
C SER A 7 7.22 -3.03 25.86
N ASP A 8 7.38 -4.27 25.40
CA ASP A 8 8.68 -4.83 25.00
C ASP A 8 9.26 -4.10 23.78
N PHE A 9 8.38 -3.64 22.91
CA PHE A 9 8.73 -2.89 21.72
C PHE A 9 9.37 -1.53 22.03
N TRP A 10 8.84 -0.85 23.05
CA TRP A 10 9.39 0.40 23.54
C TRP A 10 10.65 0.17 24.38
N ASN A 11 10.73 -0.99 25.06
CA ASN A 11 11.86 -1.37 25.90
C ASN A 11 13.08 -1.90 25.11
N MET A 12 12.96 -2.11 23.79
CA MET A 12 14.08 -2.46 22.89
C MET A 12 15.13 -1.34 22.71
N GLY A 13 15.02 -0.21 23.43
CA GLY A 13 16.08 0.79 23.49
C GLY A 13 16.38 1.47 22.15
N GLY A 14 15.36 1.68 21.30
CA GLY A 14 15.49 2.36 20.00
C GLY A 14 15.73 1.45 18.79
N TYR A 15 16.05 0.17 18.99
CA TYR A 15 16.20 -0.79 17.88
C TYR A 15 14.87 -1.15 17.19
N GLY A 16 13.75 -1.06 17.91
CA GLY A 16 12.42 -1.29 17.33
C GLY A 16 12.11 -0.35 16.17
N PHE A 17 12.56 0.91 16.23
CA PHE A 17 12.39 1.89 15.15
C PHE A 17 13.16 1.53 13.88
N TYR A 18 14.32 0.89 13.99
CA TYR A 18 15.08 0.42 12.83
C TYR A 18 14.39 -0.75 12.13
N VAL A 19 13.99 -1.76 12.90
CA VAL A 19 13.33 -2.95 12.35
C VAL A 19 12.00 -2.56 11.70
N TRP A 20 11.17 -1.82 12.43
CA TRP A 20 9.85 -1.44 11.94
C TRP A 20 9.88 -0.28 10.96
N GLY A 21 10.95 0.52 10.94
CA GLY A 21 11.20 1.51 9.90
C GLY A 21 11.29 0.85 8.52
N SER A 22 12.07 -0.22 8.37
CA SER A 22 12.16 -0.95 7.09
C SER A 22 10.82 -1.56 6.68
N TYR A 23 10.09 -2.21 7.60
CA TYR A 23 8.75 -2.72 7.31
C TYR A 23 7.77 -1.60 6.95
N GLY A 24 7.85 -0.44 7.62
CA GLY A 24 7.05 0.75 7.33
C GLY A 24 7.35 1.32 5.94
N VAL A 25 8.62 1.40 5.54
CA VAL A 25 9.02 1.83 4.20
C VAL A 25 8.52 0.85 3.14
N THR A 26 8.66 -0.46 3.36
CA THR A 26 8.12 -1.48 2.44
C THR A 26 6.60 -1.37 2.32
N ALA A 27 5.88 -1.25 3.44
CA ALA A 27 4.44 -1.08 3.45
C ALA A 27 4.02 0.22 2.72
N ALA A 28 4.77 1.30 2.89
CA ALA A 28 4.53 2.56 2.18
C ALA A 28 4.72 2.41 0.68
N CYS A 29 5.80 1.76 0.22
CA CYS A 29 6.02 1.48 -1.20
C CYS A 29 4.87 0.65 -1.81
N VAL A 30 4.43 -0.40 -1.11
CA VAL A 30 3.29 -1.23 -1.55
C VAL A 30 2.00 -0.41 -1.63
N ALA A 31 1.73 0.43 -0.62
CA ALA A 31 0.55 1.28 -0.61
C ALA A 31 0.55 2.31 -1.77
N ILE A 32 1.71 2.90 -2.06
CA ILE A 32 1.90 3.81 -3.19
C ILE A 32 1.63 3.08 -4.50
N GLU A 33 2.22 1.90 -4.70
CA GLU A 33 2.04 1.11 -5.91
C GLU A 33 0.56 0.75 -6.14
N ILE A 34 -0.14 0.30 -5.08
CA ILE A 34 -1.59 0.04 -5.14
C ILE A 34 -2.37 1.31 -5.49
N GLY A 35 -1.98 2.47 -4.94
CA GLY A 35 -2.59 3.75 -5.25
C GLY A 35 -2.43 4.14 -6.73
N LEU A 36 -1.22 3.99 -7.26
CA LEU A 36 -0.91 4.23 -8.67
C LEU A 36 -1.66 3.25 -9.58
N LEU A 37 -1.69 1.97 -9.24
CA LEU A 37 -2.37 0.94 -10.01
C LEU A 37 -3.89 1.17 -10.04
N LYS A 38 -4.49 1.58 -8.92
CA LYS A 38 -5.91 1.95 -8.87
C LYS A 38 -6.23 3.15 -9.75
N ARG A 39 -5.34 4.16 -9.78
CA ARG A 39 -5.49 5.33 -10.67
C ARG A 39 -5.41 4.89 -12.14
N ALA A 40 -4.39 4.12 -12.50
CA ALA A 40 -4.20 3.60 -13.87
C ALA A 40 -5.37 2.69 -14.31
N ALA A 41 -5.87 1.84 -13.42
CA ALA A 41 -7.03 0.99 -13.70
C ALA A 41 -8.31 1.81 -13.95
N GLY A 42 -8.48 2.94 -13.27
CA GLY A 42 -9.55 3.90 -13.54
C GLY A 42 -9.49 4.46 -14.96
N ASP A 43 -8.30 4.80 -15.43
CA ASP A 43 -8.10 5.36 -16.78
C ASP A 43 -8.36 4.32 -17.87
N THR A 44 -7.93 3.08 -17.68
CA THR A 44 -8.23 1.97 -18.62
C THR A 44 -9.73 1.71 -18.72
N ARG A 45 -10.45 1.72 -17.59
CA ARG A 45 -11.93 1.58 -17.58
C ARG A 45 -12.63 2.72 -18.31
N ARG A 46 -12.12 3.96 -18.19
CA ARG A 46 -12.65 5.12 -18.92
C ARG A 46 -12.42 5.01 -20.43
N ARG A 47 -11.31 4.41 -20.87
CA ARG A 47 -11.03 4.17 -22.29
C ARG A 47 -11.98 3.13 -22.88
N LEU A 48 -12.22 2.02 -22.17
CA LEU A 48 -13.16 0.99 -22.62
C LEU A 48 -14.60 1.53 -22.75
N LYS A 49 -15.06 2.33 -21.77
CA LYS A 49 -16.39 2.95 -21.85
C LYS A 49 -16.57 3.84 -23.10
N ARG A 50 -15.52 4.56 -23.53
CA ARG A 50 -15.57 5.38 -24.74
C ARG A 50 -15.70 4.56 -26.02
N MET A 51 -15.08 3.38 -26.06
CA MET A 51 -15.19 2.48 -27.22
C MET A 51 -16.58 1.86 -27.32
N GLN A 52 -17.17 1.42 -26.20
CA GLN A 52 -18.55 0.89 -26.19
C GLN A 52 -19.55 1.93 -26.69
N GLN A 53 -19.36 3.20 -26.31
CA GLN A 53 -20.25 4.28 -26.72
C GLN A 53 -20.18 4.62 -28.22
N TRP A 54 -19.12 4.19 -28.92
CA TRP A 54 -19.00 4.31 -30.38
C TRP A 54 -19.57 3.11 -31.14
N GLU A 55 -19.71 1.95 -30.50
CA GLU A 55 -20.35 0.78 -31.10
C GLU A 55 -21.89 0.82 -30.99
N GLU A 56 -22.43 1.56 -30.02
CA GLU A 56 -23.89 1.71 -29.83
C GLU A 56 -24.56 2.81 -30.69
N GLN A 57 -23.80 3.60 -31.46
CA GLN A 57 -24.34 4.60 -32.41
C GLN A 57 -24.29 4.11 -33.85
#